data_AF-A0A0D6QMZ5-F1
#
_entry.id   AF-A0A0D6QMZ5-F1
#
_cell.length_a   1.000
_cell.length_b   1.000
_cell.length_c   1.000
_cell.angle_alpha   90.00
_cell.angle_beta   90.00
_cell.angle_gamma   90.00
#
_symmetry.space_group_name_H-M   'P 1'
#
loop_
_entity.id
_entity.type
_entity.pdbx_description
1 polymer ?
#
loop_
_entity_poly.entity_id
_entity_poly.type
_entity_poly.pdbx_seq_one_letter_code
_entity_poly.pdbx_strand_id
1 'polypeptide(L)'
;MTRRPLLRLLLLAGAIGVGALLFRAAPRDVELVYDVRGIPGATGLEVEVRRGAELMRRAELRVPAGQALVHHPVRLPDGAYRLDIRVESPEGAVAIERPLEVREAGTVVLPLGR
;
A
#
# COMPACT_ATOMS: atom_id res chain seq x y z
N MET A 1 20.75 -14.27 -49.26
CA MET A 1 21.13 -14.41 -47.84
C MET A 1 20.70 -13.17 -47.06
N THR A 2 19.46 -13.03 -46.55
CA THR A 2 19.10 -11.83 -45.75
C THR A 2 17.78 -11.98 -44.95
N ARG A 3 17.67 -12.97 -44.05
CA ARG A 3 16.54 -13.08 -43.08
C ARG A 3 16.94 -12.89 -41.61
N ARG A 4 18.24 -12.73 -41.33
CA ARG A 4 18.79 -12.64 -39.97
C ARG A 4 18.57 -11.31 -39.22
N PRO A 5 18.43 -10.11 -39.85
CA PRO A 5 18.33 -8.88 -39.08
C PRO A 5 16.95 -8.69 -38.42
N LEU A 6 15.88 -9.17 -39.07
CA LEU A 6 14.50 -9.03 -38.57
C LEU A 6 14.25 -9.84 -37.28
N LEU A 7 14.79 -11.07 -37.23
CA LEU A 7 14.64 -11.95 -36.06
C LEU A 7 15.35 -11.37 -34.82
N ARG A 8 16.51 -10.73 -35.01
CA ARG A 8 17.26 -10.07 -33.93
C ARG A 8 16.53 -8.84 -33.40
N LEU A 9 15.91 -8.04 -34.27
CA LEU A 9 15.09 -6.90 -33.87
C LEU A 9 13.84 -7.34 -33.09
N LEU A 10 13.18 -8.42 -33.51
CA LEU A 10 12.03 -8.98 -32.78
C LEU A 10 12.44 -9.53 -31.40
N LEU A 11 13.59 -10.20 -31.30
CA LEU A 11 14.10 -10.69 -30.02
C LEU A 11 14.52 -9.54 -29.08
N LEU A 12 15.13 -8.49 -29.61
CA LEU A 12 15.46 -7.27 -28.84
C LEU A 12 14.20 -6.54 -28.38
N ALA A 13 13.20 -6.37 -29.27
CA ALA A 13 11.92 -5.77 -28.92
C ALA A 13 11.16 -6.60 -27.87
N GLY A 14 11.19 -7.93 -27.99
CA GLY A 14 10.63 -8.85 -27.00
C GLY A 14 11.33 -8.76 -25.65
N ALA A 15 12.66 -8.69 -25.62
CA ALA A 15 13.43 -8.53 -24.39
C ALA A 15 13.17 -7.18 -23.69
N ILE A 16 13.06 -6.08 -24.46
CA ILE A 16 12.72 -4.76 -23.93
C ILE A 16 11.28 -4.75 -23.39
N GLY A 17 10.34 -5.35 -24.11
CA GLY A 17 8.94 -5.48 -23.69
C GLY A 17 8.79 -6.25 -22.38
N VAL A 18 9.47 -7.40 -22.25
CA VAL A 18 9.47 -8.20 -21.01
C VAL A 18 10.14 -7.46 -19.86
N GLY A 19 11.27 -6.77 -20.11
CA GLY A 19 11.96 -5.98 -19.09
C GLY A 19 11.10 -4.84 -18.52
N ALA A 20 10.40 -4.09 -19.38
CA ALA A 20 9.49 -3.02 -18.96
C ALA A 20 8.29 -3.56 -18.17
N LEU A 21 7.77 -4.73 -18.55
CA LEU A 21 6.62 -5.35 -17.89
C LEU A 21 6.97 -5.86 -16.49
N LEU A 22 8.18 -6.41 -16.32
CA LEU A 22 8.70 -6.85 -15.01
C LEU A 22 9.05 -5.68 -14.09
N PHE A 23 9.60 -4.58 -14.63
CA PHE A 23 9.89 -3.37 -13.84
C PHE A 23 8.63 -2.68 -13.29
N ARG A 24 7.51 -2.78 -14.02
CA ARG A 24 6.20 -2.26 -13.59
C ARG A 24 5.52 -3.17 -12.56
N ALA A 25 5.99 -4.40 -12.39
CA ALA A 25 5.42 -5.37 -11.44
C ALA A 25 6.16 -5.40 -10.09
N ALA A 26 7.26 -4.66 -9.93
CA ALA A 26 8.02 -4.65 -8.69
C ALA A 26 7.22 -3.99 -7.54
N PRO A 27 7.13 -4.62 -6.36
CA PRO A 27 6.53 -4.00 -5.18
C PRO A 27 7.22 -2.69 -4.81
N ARG A 28 6.43 -1.69 -4.39
CA ARG A 28 6.89 -0.41 -3.86
C ARG A 28 6.95 -0.46 -2.35
N ASP A 29 8.00 0.14 -1.79
CA ASP A 29 8.08 0.43 -0.36
C ASP A 29 7.19 1.65 -0.06
N VAL A 30 6.09 1.42 0.65
CA VAL A 30 5.12 2.44 1.04
C VAL A 30 5.06 2.52 2.56
N GLU A 31 5.20 3.72 3.11
CA GLU A 31 5.06 3.99 4.53
C GLU A 31 3.66 4.55 4.79
N LEU A 32 2.78 3.75 5.37
CA LEU A 32 1.44 4.21 5.78
C LEU A 32 1.54 4.84 7.18
N VAL A 33 1.21 6.12 7.28
CA VAL A 33 1.22 6.87 8.54
C VAL A 33 -0.19 7.20 8.95
N TYR A 34 -0.70 6.52 9.98
CA TYR A 34 -2.02 6.77 10.53
C TYR A 34 -1.96 7.91 11.54
N ASP A 35 -2.65 9.00 11.24
CA ASP A 35 -2.77 10.13 12.16
C ASP A 35 -4.03 9.97 13.00
N VAL A 36 -3.84 9.57 14.25
CA VAL A 36 -4.91 9.26 15.22
C VAL A 36 -5.33 10.46 16.06
N ARG A 37 -4.85 11.68 15.76
CA ARG A 37 -5.20 12.88 16.55
C ARG A 37 -6.70 13.18 16.61
N GLY A 38 -7.46 12.74 15.59
CA GLY A 38 -8.91 12.88 15.58
C GLY A 38 -9.67 11.85 16.42
N ILE A 39 -8.97 10.88 17.03
CA ILE A 39 -9.57 9.83 17.85
C ILE A 39 -8.87 9.82 19.21
N PRO A 40 -9.36 10.61 20.17
CA PRO A 40 -8.78 10.71 21.50
C PRO A 40 -8.69 9.34 22.18
N GLY A 41 -7.54 9.08 22.82
CA GLY A 41 -7.33 7.84 23.56
C GLY A 41 -7.22 6.58 22.69
N ALA A 42 -6.95 6.69 21.39
CA ALA A 42 -6.68 5.52 20.56
C ALA A 42 -5.60 4.63 21.19
N THR A 43 -5.87 3.33 21.31
CA THR A 43 -4.99 2.32 21.92
C THR A 43 -4.47 1.30 20.91
N GLY A 44 -5.20 1.10 19.81
CA GLY A 44 -4.89 0.08 18.81
C GLY A 44 -5.43 0.42 17.43
N LEU A 45 -4.79 -0.15 16.42
CA LEU A 45 -5.20 -0.12 15.02
C LEU A 45 -5.13 -1.54 14.47
N GLU A 46 -6.23 -2.04 13.95
CA GLU A 46 -6.25 -3.19 13.04
C GLU A 46 -6.41 -2.65 11.62
N VAL A 47 -5.51 -3.04 10.72
CA VAL A 47 -5.50 -2.55 9.34
C VAL A 47 -5.48 -3.74 8.39
N GLU A 48 -6.45 -3.79 7.49
CA GLU A 48 -6.49 -4.69 6.35
C GLU A 48 -6.27 -3.90 5.06
N VAL A 49 -5.30 -4.30 4.26
CA VAL A 49 -5.06 -3.78 2.92
C VAL A 49 -5.61 -4.78 1.92
N ARG A 50 -6.58 -4.37 1.12
CA ARG A 50 -7.24 -5.21 0.12
C ARG A 50 -7.05 -4.70 -1.30
N ARG A 51 -6.95 -5.64 -2.25
CA ARG A 51 -7.04 -5.38 -3.68
C ARG A 51 -8.28 -6.10 -4.22
N GLY A 52 -9.36 -5.36 -4.42
CA GLY A 52 -10.67 -5.99 -4.68
C GLY A 52 -11.12 -6.84 -3.48
N ALA A 53 -11.33 -8.14 -3.71
CA ALA A 53 -11.68 -9.10 -2.65
C ALA A 53 -10.45 -9.75 -1.99
N GLU A 54 -9.25 -9.58 -2.55
CA GLU A 54 -8.03 -10.21 -2.07
C GLU A 54 -7.45 -9.42 -0.89
N LEU A 55 -7.18 -10.11 0.23
CA LEU A 55 -6.45 -9.56 1.37
C LEU A 55 -4.94 -9.60 1.08
N MET A 56 -4.34 -8.43 0.93
CA MET A 56 -2.93 -8.27 0.59
C MET A 56 -2.06 -8.21 1.85
N ARG A 57 -2.58 -7.56 2.91
CA ARG A 57 -1.87 -7.40 4.18
C ARG A 57 -2.87 -7.21 5.31
N ARG A 58 -2.54 -7.75 6.48
CA ARG A 58 -3.21 -7.47 7.76
C ARG A 58 -2.15 -7.09 8.79
N ALA A 59 -2.43 -6.09 9.61
CA ALA A 59 -1.57 -5.68 10.70
C ALA A 59 -2.38 -5.25 11.92
N GLU A 60 -1.87 -5.57 13.10
CA GLU A 60 -2.37 -5.08 14.38
C GLU A 60 -1.26 -4.25 15.00
N LEU A 61 -1.53 -2.97 15.23
CA LEU A 61 -0.57 -1.98 15.68
C LEU A 61 -1.07 -1.40 16.99
N ARG A 62 -0.19 -1.32 17.99
CA ARG A 62 -0.50 -0.61 19.23
C ARG A 62 -0.27 0.87 19.04
N VAL A 63 -1.11 1.68 19.69
CA VAL A 63 -0.93 3.14 19.79
C VAL A 63 -0.43 3.45 21.20
N PRO A 64 0.87 3.74 21.38
CA PRO A 64 1.39 4.16 22.67
C PRO A 64 0.71 5.45 23.16
N ALA A 65 0.55 5.57 24.48
CA ALA A 65 -0.06 6.76 25.07
C ALA A 65 0.70 8.03 24.67
N GLY A 66 -0.03 9.05 24.22
CA GLY A 66 0.53 10.32 23.74
C GLY A 66 1.06 10.29 22.30
N GLN A 67 1.01 9.16 21.61
CA GLN A 67 1.42 9.07 20.21
C GLN A 67 0.29 9.47 19.26
N ALA A 68 0.60 10.42 18.38
CA ALA A 68 -0.34 10.96 17.40
C ALA A 68 -0.27 10.27 16.04
N LEU A 69 0.89 9.67 15.71
CA LEU A 69 1.18 9.09 14.39
C LEU A 69 1.65 7.66 14.55
N VAL A 70 1.03 6.72 13.84
CA VAL A 70 1.46 5.31 13.80
C VAL A 70 2.01 4.98 12.43
N HIS A 71 3.21 4.43 12.42
CA HIS A 71 3.99 4.08 11.24
C HIS A 71 3.81 2.60 10.88
N HIS A 72 3.49 2.32 9.62
CA HIS A 72 3.29 0.97 9.10
C HIS A 72 3.93 0.83 7.70
N PRO A 73 5.17 0.34 7.64
CA PRO A 73 5.83 0.03 6.38
C PRO A 73 5.17 -1.18 5.70
N VAL A 74 4.85 -1.04 4.42
CA VAL A 74 4.28 -2.10 3.59
C VAL A 74 4.96 -2.16 2.22
N ARG A 75 5.02 -3.36 1.64
CA ARG A 75 5.45 -3.58 0.26
C ARG A 75 4.27 -3.95 -0.61
N LEU A 76 3.89 -3.06 -1.51
CA LEU A 76 2.69 -3.21 -2.34
C LEU A 76 3.03 -3.01 -3.82
N PRO A 77 2.66 -3.93 -4.72
CA PRO A 77 2.75 -3.68 -6.16
C PRO A 77 1.94 -2.44 -6.59
N ASP A 78 2.27 -1.89 -7.75
CA ASP A 78 1.48 -0.79 -8.32
C ASP A 78 0.00 -1.22 -8.46
N GLY A 79 -0.92 -0.33 -8.08
CA GLY A 79 -2.36 -0.58 -8.16
C GLY A 79 -3.21 0.20 -7.15
N ALA A 80 -4.52 -0.02 -7.26
CA ALA A 80 -5.52 0.52 -6.34
C ALA A 80 -5.84 -0.50 -5.23
N TYR A 81 -5.97 0.02 -4.02
CA TYR A 81 -6.21 -0.72 -2.80
C TYR A 81 -7.31 -0.05 -1.98
N ARG A 82 -7.93 -0.85 -1.12
CA ARG A 82 -8.79 -0.38 -0.04
C ARG A 82 -8.14 -0.69 1.29
N LEU A 83 -8.10 0.28 2.18
CA LEU A 83 -7.68 0.14 3.56
C LEU A 83 -8.93 0.06 4.42
N ASP A 84 -9.12 -1.08 5.08
CA ASP A 84 -10.14 -1.28 6.10
C ASP A 84 -9.43 -1.14 7.46
N ILE A 85 -9.68 -0.04 8.18
CA ILE A 85 -8.97 0.34 9.41
C ILE A 85 -9.96 0.31 10.57
N ARG A 86 -9.66 -0.43 11.63
CA ARG A 86 -10.41 -0.42 12.88
C ARG A 86 -9.52 0.18 13.97
N VAL A 87 -9.97 1.28 14.56
CA VAL A 87 -9.28 1.99 15.64
C VAL A 87 -9.95 1.62 16.96
N GLU A 88 -9.19 1.14 17.92
CA GLU A 88 -9.68 0.89 19.28
C GLU A 88 -9.43 2.11 20.17
N SER A 89 -10.44 2.51 20.93
CA SER A 89 -10.33 3.54 21.97
C SER A 89 -11.24 3.21 23.17
N PRO A 90 -11.09 3.90 24.31
CA PRO A 90 -11.98 3.75 25.46
C PRO A 90 -13.46 4.03 25.16
N GLU A 91 -13.74 4.87 24.16
CA GLU A 91 -15.11 5.22 23.75
C GLU A 91 -15.75 4.14 22.86
N GLY A 92 -14.94 3.20 22.37
CA GLY A 92 -15.36 2.12 21.48
C GLY A 92 -14.47 2.01 20.25
N ALA A 93 -14.71 0.98 19.45
CA ALA A 93 -13.98 0.79 18.20
C ALA A 93 -14.64 1.55 17.04
N VAL A 94 -13.84 2.27 16.25
CA VAL A 94 -14.29 3.00 15.06
C VAL A 94 -13.73 2.32 13.81
N ALA A 95 -14.58 2.03 12.83
CA ALA A 95 -14.18 1.49 11.54
C ALA A 95 -14.09 2.61 10.50
N ILE A 96 -13.02 2.64 9.71
CA ILE A 96 -12.69 3.65 8.72
C ILE A 96 -12.23 2.94 7.45
N GLU A 97 -12.83 3.31 6.33
CA GLU A 97 -12.41 2.85 5.01
C GLU A 97 -11.69 3.98 4.25
N ARG A 98 -10.53 3.68 3.64
CA ARG A 98 -9.80 4.63 2.80
C ARG A 98 -9.31 4.00 1.50
N PRO A 99 -9.49 4.65 0.34
CA PRO A 99 -8.82 4.24 -0.87
C PRO A 99 -7.32 4.56 -0.77
N LEU A 100 -6.49 3.69 -1.35
CA LEU A 100 -5.05 3.87 -1.47
C LEU A 100 -4.63 3.57 -2.91
N GLU A 101 -3.96 4.50 -3.56
CA GLU A 101 -3.37 4.29 -4.88
C GLU A 101 -1.84 4.25 -4.76
N VAL A 102 -1.25 3.13 -5.16
CA VAL A 102 0.20 2.92 -5.16
C VAL A 102 0.71 3.01 -6.60
N ARG A 103 1.51 4.03 -6.87
CA ARG A 103 2.20 4.23 -8.15
C ARG A 103 3.71 4.43 -8.00
N GLU A 104 4.15 4.74 -6.79
CA GLU A 104 5.54 5.02 -6.44
C GLU A 104 5.79 4.65 -4.98
N ALA A 105 7.07 4.54 -4.63
CA ALA A 105 7.49 4.40 -3.24
C ALA A 105 7.34 5.75 -2.51
N GLY A 106 7.00 5.73 -1.23
CA GLY A 106 6.85 6.96 -0.46
C GLY A 106 5.98 6.84 0.77
N THR A 107 5.67 7.98 1.38
CA THR A 107 4.86 8.07 2.59
C THR A 107 3.44 8.53 2.26
N VAL A 108 2.45 7.79 2.76
CA VAL A 108 1.03 8.17 2.66
C VAL A 108 0.51 8.44 4.06
N VAL A 109 0.09 9.68 4.32
CA VAL A 109 -0.47 10.09 5.61
C VAL A 109 -1.99 9.98 5.56
N LEU A 110 -2.56 9.24 6.52
CA LEU A 110 -3.97 8.89 6.61
C LEU A 110 -4.56 9.52 7.88
N PRO A 111 -5.25 10.67 7.78
CA PRO A 111 -5.94 11.26 8.92
C PRO A 111 -7.17 10.42 9.33
N LEU A 112 -7.17 9.99 10.59
CA LEU A 112 -8.24 9.24 11.22
C LEU A 112 -8.99 10.17 12.20
N GLY A 113 -10.32 10.24 12.08
CA GLY A 113 -11.16 11.08 12.95
C GLY A 113 -11.44 12.51 12.47
N ARG A 114 -11.75 12.67 11.17
CA ARG A 114 -12.46 13.86 10.66
C ARG A 114 -13.82 13.47 10.11
#